data_AF-A0A662D3C7-F1
#
_entry.id   AF-A0A662D3C7-F1
#
_cell.length_a   1.000
_cell.length_b   1.000
_cell.length_c   1.000
_cell.angle_alpha   90.00
_cell.angle_beta   90.00
_cell.angle_gamma   90.00
#
_symmetry.space_group_name_H-M   'P 1'
#
loop_
_entity.id
_entity.type
_entity.pdbx_description
1 polymer ?
#
loop_
_entity_poly.entity_id
_entity_poly.type
_entity_poly.pdbx_seq_one_letter_code
_entity_poly.pdbx_strand_id
1 'polypeptide(L)'
;MFIRKKTFYRQDGTKREYLQIVETRREKDKVRQKVICNLGRLEDLRKGSIDTLTRGLAKFSEKLTVIDAGKDILAKDAKQYGAPLVFRKLFGLTGLEDILEKYLASHNHSFPVKEAVFAMILNRILSPSSKLRVWEWLDVVFFDTTSIYFEEEEPETRSSRIWRRKLELAVSPRC
;
A
#
# COMPACT_ATOMS: atom_id res chain seq x y z
N MET A 1 21.67 -30.18 -1.89
CA MET A 1 20.53 -30.77 -2.63
C MET A 1 19.83 -29.67 -3.40
N PHE A 2 19.20 -29.99 -4.54
CA PHE A 2 18.40 -29.04 -5.31
C PHE A 2 17.25 -29.75 -6.02
N ILE A 3 16.26 -28.96 -6.46
CA ILE A 3 15.12 -29.46 -7.23
C ILE A 3 15.44 -29.34 -8.71
N ARG A 4 15.16 -30.39 -9.48
CA ARG A 4 15.24 -30.34 -10.95
C ARG A 4 13.98 -30.84 -11.59
N LYS A 5 13.77 -30.40 -12.83
CA LYS A 5 12.72 -30.88 -13.72
C LYS A 5 13.28 -31.94 -14.66
N LYS A 6 12.55 -33.04 -14.86
CA LYS A 6 12.87 -34.07 -15.85
C LYS A 6 11.71 -34.24 -16.82
N THR A 7 11.98 -34.12 -18.11
CA THR A 7 11.00 -34.28 -19.18
C THR A 7 11.11 -35.67 -19.80
N PHE A 8 9.97 -36.29 -20.05
CA PHE A 8 9.83 -37.55 -20.77
C PHE A 8 8.84 -37.37 -21.91
N TYR A 9 9.07 -38.07 -23.02
CA TYR A 9 8.18 -38.11 -24.17
C TYR A 9 7.57 -39.49 -24.28
N ARG A 10 6.26 -39.57 -24.50
CA ARG A 10 5.57 -40.83 -24.81
C ARG A 10 5.75 -41.17 -26.29
N GLN A 11 5.49 -42.43 -26.64
CA GLN A 11 5.43 -42.89 -28.03
C GLN A 11 4.40 -42.10 -28.87
N ASP A 12 3.33 -41.61 -28.24
CA ASP A 12 2.31 -40.73 -28.84
C ASP A 12 2.76 -39.25 -28.97
N GLY A 13 4.02 -38.92 -28.68
CA GLY A 13 4.56 -37.56 -28.72
C GLY A 13 4.18 -36.66 -27.52
N THR A 14 3.31 -37.13 -26.63
CA THR A 14 2.89 -36.36 -25.44
C THR A 14 4.04 -36.16 -24.44
N LYS A 15 4.21 -34.92 -23.98
CA LYS A 15 5.26 -34.51 -23.03
C LYS A 15 4.79 -34.70 -21.58
N ARG A 16 5.60 -35.33 -20.74
CA ARG A 16 5.37 -35.46 -19.29
C ARG A 16 6.56 -34.92 -18.52
N GLU A 17 6.27 -34.12 -17.50
CA GLU A 17 7.30 -33.46 -16.71
C GLU A 17 7.18 -33.87 -15.24
N TYR A 18 8.31 -34.21 -14.64
CA TYR A 18 8.39 -34.66 -13.25
C TYR A 18 9.35 -33.79 -12.45
N LEU A 19 9.04 -33.62 -11.17
CA LEU A 19 9.86 -32.86 -10.24
C LEU A 19 10.68 -33.82 -9.36
N GLN A 20 11.98 -33.60 -9.24
CA GLN A 20 12.89 -34.49 -8.51
C GLN A 20 13.75 -33.70 -7.52
N ILE A 21 14.01 -34.28 -6.35
CA ILE A 21 15.05 -33.81 -5.43
C ILE A 21 16.32 -34.58 -5.72
N VAL A 22 17.40 -33.84 -5.97
CA VAL A 22 18.69 -34.39 -6.37
C VAL A 22 19.78 -33.90 -5.44
N GLU A 23 20.69 -34.81 -5.12
CA GLU A 23 21.91 -34.52 -4.39
C GLU A 23 23.10 -34.68 -5.31
N THR A 24 24.09 -33.81 -5.12
CA THR A 24 25.37 -33.91 -5.83
C THR A 24 26.36 -34.56 -4.88
N ARG A 25 26.96 -35.69 -5.29
CA ARG A 25 27.93 -36.45 -4.50
C ARG A 25 29.18 -36.71 -5.32
N ARG A 26 30.36 -36.71 -4.69
CA ARG A 26 31.61 -37.17 -5.32
C ARG A 26 31.75 -38.67 -5.13
N GLU A 27 31.92 -39.41 -6.23
CA GLU A 27 32.24 -40.83 -6.22
C GLU A 27 33.44 -41.08 -7.14
N LYS A 28 34.50 -41.71 -6.59
CA LYS A 28 35.72 -42.09 -7.33
C LYS A 28 36.24 -40.95 -8.22
N ASP A 29 36.46 -39.80 -7.59
CA ASP A 29 36.97 -38.55 -8.18
C ASP A 29 36.06 -37.85 -9.22
N LYS A 30 34.84 -38.35 -9.44
CA LYS A 30 33.85 -37.73 -10.34
C LYS A 30 32.64 -37.21 -9.56
N VAL A 31 32.18 -36.02 -9.89
CA VAL A 31 30.94 -35.44 -9.35
C VAL A 31 29.76 -36.10 -10.07
N ARG A 32 28.90 -36.81 -9.34
CA ARG A 32 27.69 -37.46 -9.85
C ARG A 32 26.45 -36.92 -9.15
N GLN A 33 25.36 -36.86 -9.89
CA GLN A 33 24.05 -36.51 -9.36
C GLN A 33 23.28 -37.77 -8.99
N LYS A 34 22.87 -37.88 -7.72
CA LYS A 34 21.99 -38.95 -7.22
C LYS A 34 20.59 -38.40 -7.03
N VAL A 35 19.60 -39.05 -7.63
CA VAL A 35 18.19 -38.73 -7.37
C VAL A 35 17.81 -39.29 -6.01
N ILE A 36 17.39 -38.43 -5.09
CA ILE A 36 16.92 -38.83 -3.76
C ILE A 36 15.46 -39.26 -3.84
N CYS A 37 14.61 -38.42 -4.42
CA CYS A 37 13.19 -38.74 -4.56
C CYS A 37 12.58 -38.10 -5.81
N ASN A 38 11.54 -38.74 -6.33
CA ASN A 38 10.67 -38.19 -7.36
C ASN A 38 9.38 -37.72 -6.68
N LEU A 39 9.07 -36.42 -6.78
CA LEU A 39 7.91 -35.81 -6.14
C LEU A 39 6.62 -36.06 -6.93
N GLY A 40 6.72 -36.53 -8.18
CA GLY A 40 5.57 -36.79 -9.04
C GLY A 40 5.51 -35.86 -10.25
N ARG A 41 4.38 -35.92 -10.96
CA ARG A 41 4.14 -35.15 -12.18
C ARG A 41 3.92 -33.68 -11.83
N LEU A 42 4.60 -32.80 -12.56
CA LEU A 42 4.58 -31.36 -12.31
C LEU A 42 3.15 -30.78 -12.43
N GLU A 43 2.36 -31.29 -13.39
CA GLU A 43 0.97 -30.88 -13.60
C GLU A 43 0.07 -31.18 -12.39
N ASP A 44 0.24 -32.34 -11.78
CA ASP A 44 -0.55 -32.73 -10.60
C ASP A 44 -0.09 -31.96 -9.36
N LEU A 45 1.22 -31.76 -9.22
CA LEU A 45 1.80 -31.01 -8.12
C LEU A 45 1.37 -29.53 -8.12
N ARG A 46 1.19 -28.93 -9.30
CA ARG A 46 0.71 -27.54 -9.48
C ARG A 46 -0.73 -27.31 -9.02
N LYS A 47 -1.51 -28.36 -8.76
CA LYS A 47 -2.90 -28.24 -8.25
C LYS A 47 -2.97 -27.87 -6.75
N GLY A 48 -1.84 -27.51 -6.14
CA GLY A 48 -1.75 -27.02 -4.74
C GLY A 48 -0.78 -27.80 -3.84
N SER A 49 -0.25 -28.94 -4.30
CA SER A 49 0.70 -29.73 -3.50
C SER A 49 2.07 -29.03 -3.36
N ILE A 50 2.48 -28.26 -4.37
CA ILE A 50 3.72 -27.47 -4.32
C ILE A 50 3.65 -26.40 -3.23
N ASP A 51 2.51 -25.70 -3.11
CA ASP A 51 2.36 -24.63 -2.13
C ASP A 51 2.42 -25.18 -0.70
N THR A 52 1.75 -26.31 -0.45
CA THR A 52 1.80 -27.02 0.83
C THR A 52 3.23 -27.46 1.17
N LEU A 53 3.94 -28.06 0.21
CA LEU A 53 5.33 -28.49 0.40
C LEU A 53 6.26 -27.29 0.66
N THR A 54 6.08 -26.21 -0.11
CA THR A 54 6.89 -24.99 0.03
C THR A 54 6.68 -24.35 1.40
N ARG A 55 5.42 -24.25 1.86
CA ARG A 55 5.09 -23.74 3.19
C ARG A 55 5.66 -24.61 4.31
N GLY A 56 5.60 -25.94 4.15
CA GLY A 56 6.21 -26.88 5.08
C GLY A 56 7.72 -26.71 5.18
N LEU A 57 8.42 -26.59 4.05
CA LEU A 57 9.87 -26.39 3.99
C LEU A 57 10.30 -24.99 4.47
N ALA A 58 9.53 -23.95 4.15
CA ALA A 58 9.83 -22.57 4.53
C ALA A 58 9.95 -22.40 6.05
N LYS A 59 9.12 -23.10 6.84
CA LYS A 59 9.18 -23.10 8.32
C LYS A 59 10.51 -23.57 8.91
N PHE A 60 11.28 -24.36 8.16
CA PHE A 60 12.60 -24.84 8.57
C PHE A 60 13.74 -23.98 8.01
N SER A 61 13.43 -22.90 7.30
CA SER A 61 14.40 -21.94 6.78
C SER A 61 14.25 -20.61 7.53
N GLU A 62 15.28 -20.22 8.27
CA GLU A 62 15.30 -18.94 8.99
C GLU A 62 15.00 -17.75 8.07
N LYS A 63 15.65 -17.73 6.89
CA LYS A 63 15.47 -16.66 5.89
C LYS A 63 14.06 -16.61 5.31
N LEU A 64 13.49 -17.76 4.93
CA LEU A 64 12.15 -17.78 4.31
C LEU A 64 11.05 -17.53 5.34
N THR A 65 11.25 -17.93 6.60
CA THR A 65 10.32 -17.65 7.70
C THR A 65 10.20 -16.15 7.95
N VAL A 66 11.32 -15.40 7.94
CA VAL A 66 11.31 -13.94 8.07
C VAL A 66 10.59 -13.27 6.90
N ILE A 67 10.82 -13.75 5.67
CA ILE A 67 10.14 -13.22 4.48
C ILE A 67 8.62 -13.46 4.55
N ASP A 68 8.19 -14.64 5.02
CA ASP A 68 6.78 -14.98 5.13
C ASP A 68 6.10 -14.13 6.22
N ALA A 69 6.72 -13.96 7.38
CA ALA A 69 6.24 -13.06 8.43
C ALA A 69 6.21 -11.59 7.98
N GLY A 70 7.16 -11.17 7.14
CA GLY A 70 7.21 -9.83 6.58
C GLY A 70 6.10 -9.51 5.57
N LYS A 71 5.51 -10.53 4.92
CA LYS A 71 4.37 -10.32 4.01
C LYS A 71 3.11 -9.86 4.73
N ASP A 72 2.98 -10.18 6.02
CA ASP A 72 1.87 -9.72 6.84
C ASP A 72 2.09 -8.29 7.37
N ILE A 73 3.32 -7.75 7.23
CA ILE A 73 3.66 -6.36 7.53
C ILE A 73 3.41 -5.50 6.29
N LEU A 74 2.14 -5.38 5.90
CA LEU A 74 1.70 -4.41 4.91
C LEU A 74 1.12 -3.21 5.64
N ALA A 75 1.62 -2.01 5.31
CA ALA A 75 0.98 -0.78 5.72
C ALA A 75 -0.43 -0.76 5.11
N LYS A 76 -1.46 -0.87 5.96
CA LYS A 76 -2.87 -0.89 5.52
C LYS A 76 -3.29 0.44 4.88
N ASP A 77 -2.66 1.53 5.30
CA ASP A 77 -2.84 2.86 4.78
C ASP A 77 -1.56 3.66 5.03
N ALA A 78 -1.11 4.43 4.04
CA ALA A 78 0.13 5.21 4.09
C ALA A 78 -0.12 6.57 3.46
N LYS A 79 -0.57 7.53 4.28
CA LYS A 79 -0.79 8.89 3.83
C LYS A 79 0.51 9.60 3.49
N GLN A 80 0.49 10.45 2.46
CA GLN A 80 1.64 11.27 2.12
C GLN A 80 1.87 12.34 3.22
N TYR A 81 2.96 12.20 3.99
CA TYR A 81 3.24 13.07 5.14
C TYR A 81 4.23 14.21 4.85
N GLY A 82 5.31 13.91 4.13
CA GLY A 82 6.43 14.87 3.97
C GLY A 82 6.07 16.12 3.16
N ALA A 83 5.42 15.94 2.01
CA ALA A 83 5.10 17.06 1.14
C ALA A 83 4.17 18.11 1.78
N PRO A 84 3.06 17.72 2.45
CA PRO A 84 2.22 18.67 3.18
C PRO A 84 2.97 19.54 4.19
N LEU A 85 3.91 18.97 4.96
CA LEU A 85 4.69 19.73 5.94
C LEU A 85 5.61 20.76 5.29
N VAL A 86 6.32 20.35 4.23
CA VAL A 86 7.22 21.25 3.48
C VAL A 86 6.42 22.41 2.89
N PHE A 87 5.31 22.11 2.24
CA PHE A 87 4.47 23.14 1.63
C PHE A 87 3.75 24.01 2.66
N ARG A 88 3.42 23.48 3.84
CA ARG A 88 2.90 24.31 4.94
C ARG A 88 3.93 25.35 5.37
N LYS A 89 5.20 24.96 5.52
CA LYS A 89 6.27 25.91 5.85
C LYS A 89 6.48 26.94 4.75
N LEU A 90 6.49 26.50 3.48
CA LEU A 90 6.62 27.40 2.33
C LEU A 90 5.46 28.39 2.25
N PHE A 91 4.23 27.93 2.51
CA PHE A 91 3.04 28.78 2.50
C PHE A 91 3.16 29.93 3.50
N GLY A 92 3.60 29.65 4.73
CA GLY A 92 3.89 30.69 5.72
C GLY A 92 5.02 31.63 5.26
N LEU A 93 6.09 31.09 4.68
CA LEU A 93 7.22 31.92 4.18
C LEU A 93 6.84 32.85 3.03
N THR A 94 5.81 32.53 2.24
CA THR A 94 5.32 33.43 1.18
C THR A 94 4.53 34.62 1.70
N GLY A 95 4.16 34.65 2.98
CA GLY A 95 3.27 35.68 3.55
C GLY A 95 1.81 35.57 3.08
N LEU A 96 1.48 34.58 2.25
CA LEU A 96 0.10 34.33 1.81
C LEU A 96 -0.81 33.99 2.99
N GLU A 97 -0.27 33.32 4.01
CA GLU A 97 -0.98 32.99 5.23
C GLU A 97 -1.44 34.26 5.98
N ASP A 98 -0.53 35.20 6.21
CA ASP A 98 -0.80 36.47 6.88
C ASP A 98 -1.78 37.35 6.09
N ILE A 99 -1.65 37.36 4.76
CA ILE A 99 -2.56 38.08 3.87
C ILE A 99 -3.97 37.53 3.99
N LEU A 100 -4.14 36.21 3.90
CA LEU A 100 -5.44 35.57 4.03
C LEU A 100 -6.05 35.87 5.40
N GLU A 101 -5.27 35.75 6.48
CA GLU A 101 -5.74 36.03 7.84
C GLU A 101 -6.25 37.46 7.98
N LYS A 102 -5.52 38.45 7.44
CA LYS A 102 -5.93 39.85 7.45
C LYS A 102 -7.27 40.09 6.75
N TYR A 103 -7.51 39.47 5.60
CA TYR A 103 -8.76 39.65 4.85
C TYR A 103 -9.94 38.86 5.45
N LEU A 104 -9.67 37.66 5.98
CA LEU A 104 -10.66 36.79 6.59
C LEU A 104 -11.11 37.28 7.98
N ALA A 105 -10.31 38.09 8.67
CA ALA A 105 -10.66 38.66 9.98
C ALA A 105 -11.93 39.55 9.98
N SER A 106 -12.35 40.02 8.81
CA SER A 106 -13.50 40.93 8.67
C SER A 106 -14.86 40.24 8.68
N HIS A 107 -14.92 38.92 8.47
CA HIS A 107 -16.16 38.18 8.30
C HIS A 107 -16.20 36.94 9.18
N ASN A 108 -17.38 36.64 9.74
CA ASN A 108 -17.57 35.40 10.47
C ASN A 108 -17.78 34.25 9.47
N HIS A 109 -16.83 33.32 9.41
CA HIS A 109 -16.86 32.20 8.48
C HIS A 109 -17.38 30.94 9.18
N SER A 110 -18.24 30.17 8.49
CA SER A 110 -18.79 28.92 9.02
C SER A 110 -17.82 27.73 8.97
N PHE A 111 -16.64 27.93 8.38
CA PHE A 111 -15.62 26.90 8.22
C PHE A 111 -14.22 27.53 8.13
N PRO A 112 -13.15 26.76 8.39
CA PRO A 112 -11.77 27.22 8.30
C PRO A 112 -11.35 27.50 6.83
N VAL A 113 -11.60 28.73 6.37
CA VAL A 113 -11.38 29.14 4.97
C VAL A 113 -9.90 29.07 4.59
N LYS A 114 -9.01 29.45 5.51
CA LYS A 114 -7.55 29.42 5.32
C LYS A 114 -7.06 28.01 4.99
N GLU A 115 -7.51 27.02 5.74
CA GLU A 115 -7.19 25.61 5.59
C GLU A 115 -7.74 25.06 4.28
N ALA A 116 -8.95 25.46 3.88
CA ALA A 116 -9.53 25.08 2.59
C ALA A 116 -8.72 25.64 1.40
N VAL A 117 -8.29 26.90 1.47
CA VAL A 117 -7.43 27.51 0.45
C VAL A 117 -6.08 26.78 0.37
N PHE A 118 -5.46 26.50 1.51
CA PHE A 118 -4.21 25.75 1.54
C PHE A 118 -4.38 24.34 0.97
N ALA A 119 -5.46 23.62 1.31
CA ALA A 119 -5.75 22.29 0.75
C ALA A 119 -5.92 22.33 -0.78
N MET A 120 -6.59 23.35 -1.32
CA MET A 120 -6.73 23.52 -2.77
C MET A 120 -5.40 23.82 -3.47
N ILE A 121 -4.55 24.66 -2.86
CA ILE A 121 -3.21 24.96 -3.39
C ILE A 121 -2.35 23.70 -3.34
N LEU A 122 -2.37 22.99 -2.22
CA LEU A 122 -1.59 21.77 -2.03
C LEU A 122 -2.01 20.67 -3.01
N ASN A 123 -3.32 20.47 -3.21
CA ASN A 123 -3.84 19.55 -4.23
C ASN A 123 -3.37 19.96 -5.62
N ARG A 124 -3.40 21.26 -5.94
CA ARG A 124 -2.95 21.77 -7.24
C ARG A 124 -1.48 21.48 -7.52
N ILE A 125 -0.64 21.43 -6.48
CA ILE A 125 0.79 21.15 -6.61
C ILE A 125 1.07 19.63 -6.66
N LEU A 126 0.44 18.85 -5.79
CA LEU A 126 0.78 17.44 -5.60
C LEU A 126 0.01 16.49 -6.51
N SER A 127 -1.27 16.75 -6.73
CA SER A 127 -2.14 15.88 -7.53
C SER A 127 -3.28 16.71 -8.12
N PRO A 128 -2.99 17.49 -9.19
CA PRO A 128 -3.95 18.43 -9.76
C PRO A 128 -5.27 17.73 -10.09
N SER A 129 -6.34 18.14 -9.42
CA SER A 129 -7.67 17.55 -9.61
C SER A 129 -8.76 18.63 -9.64
N SER A 130 -9.99 18.22 -9.98
CA SER A 130 -11.14 19.13 -9.90
C SER A 130 -11.39 19.55 -8.45
N LYS A 131 -11.97 20.73 -8.23
CA LYS A 131 -12.28 21.23 -6.87
C LYS A 131 -13.09 20.22 -6.05
N LEU A 132 -13.99 19.48 -6.70
CA LEU A 132 -14.79 18.42 -6.09
C LEU A 132 -13.95 17.22 -5.62
N ARG A 133 -12.87 16.87 -6.35
CA ARG A 133 -12.00 15.72 -6.04
C ARG A 133 -10.93 15.99 -4.99
N VAL A 134 -10.74 17.24 -4.59
CA VAL A 134 -9.81 17.61 -3.49
C VAL A 134 -10.18 16.85 -2.21
N TRP A 135 -11.48 16.62 -1.99
CA TRP A 135 -11.99 15.90 -0.82
C TRP A 135 -11.57 14.43 -0.78
N GLU A 136 -11.71 13.71 -1.89
CA GLU A 136 -11.24 12.32 -2.01
C GLU A 136 -9.72 12.25 -1.85
N TRP A 137 -9.01 13.28 -2.31
CA TRP A 137 -7.56 13.35 -2.23
C TRP A 137 -7.04 13.61 -0.79
N LEU A 138 -7.81 14.28 0.06
CA LEU A 138 -7.46 14.46 1.48
C LEU A 138 -7.43 13.13 2.26
N ASP A 139 -8.11 12.09 1.77
CA ASP A 139 -8.05 10.77 2.41
C ASP A 139 -6.67 10.12 2.27
N VAL A 140 -5.91 10.45 1.20
CA VAL A 140 -4.60 9.85 0.90
C VAL A 140 -3.41 10.72 1.30
N VAL A 141 -3.64 11.92 1.80
CA VAL A 141 -2.59 12.87 2.20
C VAL A 141 -2.75 13.23 3.67
N PHE A 142 -1.62 13.36 4.37
CA PHE A 142 -1.65 13.90 5.72
C PHE A 142 -1.99 15.38 5.65
N PHE A 143 -3.13 15.74 6.20
CA PHE A 143 -3.52 17.12 6.36
C PHE A 143 -3.80 17.31 7.84
N ASP A 144 -3.03 18.19 8.48
CA ASP A 144 -3.21 18.51 9.88
C ASP A 144 -4.55 19.25 10.04
N THR A 145 -5.59 18.46 10.28
CA THR A 145 -6.94 18.93 10.58
C THR A 145 -7.13 19.09 12.08
N THR A 146 -6.10 18.93 12.93
CA THR A 146 -6.27 18.98 14.38
C THR A 146 -6.70 20.36 14.87
N SER A 147 -6.46 21.45 14.13
CA SER A 147 -7.06 22.78 14.42
C SER A 147 -8.55 22.87 14.07
N ILE A 148 -9.07 21.96 13.24
CA ILE A 148 -10.45 21.96 12.73
C ILE A 148 -11.40 21.24 13.71
N TYR A 149 -10.87 20.40 14.61
CA TYR A 149 -11.65 19.56 15.53
C TYR A 149 -11.77 20.11 16.97
N PHE A 150 -11.18 21.25 17.30
CA PHE A 150 -11.08 21.74 18.69
C PHE A 150 -12.08 22.84 19.08
N GLU A 151 -13.03 23.22 18.21
CA GLU A 151 -14.07 24.22 18.54
C GLU A 151 -15.50 23.67 18.72
N GLU A 152 -15.72 22.35 18.65
CA GLU A 152 -17.01 21.77 19.09
C GLU A 152 -16.76 20.87 20.31
N GLU A 153 -17.29 21.32 21.46
CA GLU A 153 -17.39 20.55 22.69
C GLU A 153 -18.06 19.18 22.46
N GLU A 154 -17.52 18.21 23.21
CA GLU A 154 -17.97 16.86 23.53
C GLU A 154 -17.75 15.66 22.57
N PRO A 155 -17.31 14.51 23.14
CA PRO A 155 -16.78 13.38 22.41
C PRO A 155 -17.78 12.23 22.41
N GLU A 156 -18.68 12.15 21.43
CA GLU A 156 -19.38 10.90 21.16
C GLU A 156 -19.35 10.56 19.68
N THR A 157 -18.54 9.54 19.39
CA THR A 157 -18.69 8.54 18.33
C THR A 157 -19.15 9.02 16.94
N ARG A 158 -18.31 8.71 15.94
CA ARG A 158 -18.64 8.68 14.48
C ARG A 158 -18.44 10.01 13.74
N SER A 159 -17.35 10.71 14.05
CA SER A 159 -17.02 12.04 13.50
C SER A 159 -16.46 12.08 12.06
N SER A 160 -16.44 10.98 11.30
CA SER A 160 -16.08 11.01 9.86
C SER A 160 -17.25 11.33 8.93
N ARG A 161 -18.50 11.22 9.41
CA ARG A 161 -19.71 11.43 8.58
C ARG A 161 -20.30 12.84 8.67
N ILE A 162 -20.06 13.55 9.77
CA ILE A 162 -20.65 14.88 10.02
C ILE A 162 -19.95 15.94 9.15
N TRP A 163 -18.63 15.81 8.95
CA TRP A 163 -17.84 16.67 8.07
C TRP A 163 -18.15 16.49 6.57
N ARG A 164 -18.48 15.28 6.11
CA ARG A 164 -18.98 15.05 4.73
C ARG A 164 -20.18 15.96 4.42
N ARG A 165 -21.12 16.06 5.36
CA ARG A 165 -22.39 16.76 5.15
C ARG A 165 -22.26 18.29 5.21
N LYS A 166 -21.46 18.84 6.14
CA LYS A 166 -21.25 20.30 6.28
C LYS A 166 -20.44 20.88 5.11
N LEU A 167 -19.47 20.15 4.55
CA LEU A 167 -18.67 20.61 3.41
C LEU A 167 -19.30 20.29 2.04
N GLU A 168 -20.08 19.20 1.90
CA GLU A 168 -20.96 19.01 0.73
C GLU A 168 -21.93 20.19 0.57
N LEU A 169 -22.45 20.74 1.68
CA LEU A 169 -23.31 21.92 1.67
C LEU A 169 -22.58 23.23 1.32
N ALA A 170 -21.25 23.29 1.51
CA ALA A 170 -20.43 24.47 1.18
C ALA A 170 -19.92 24.46 -0.27
N VAL A 171 -19.82 23.28 -0.89
CA VAL A 171 -19.32 23.08 -2.27
C VAL A 171 -20.46 22.75 -3.25
N SER A 172 -21.68 22.51 -2.76
CA SER A 172 -22.87 22.37 -3.61
C SER A 172 -23.27 23.72 -4.21
N PRO A 173 -23.43 23.82 -5.54
CA PRO A 173 -23.97 25.03 -6.15
C PRO A 173 -25.44 25.14 -5.77
N ARG A 174 -25.79 26.13 -4.93
CA ARG A 174 -27.19 26.57 -4.84
C ARG A 174 -27.50 27.34 -6.12
N CYS A 175 -28.08 26.63 -7.09
CA CYS A 175 -28.63 27.12 -8.36
C CYS A 175 -27.65 27.83 -9.31
#